data_AF-A0A0N5D2B2-F1
#
_entry.id   AF-A0A0N5D2B2-F1
#
_cell.length_a   1.000
_cell.length_b   1.000
_cell.length_c   1.000
_cell.angle_alpha   90.00
_cell.angle_beta   90.00
_cell.angle_gamma   90.00
#
_symmetry.space_group_name_H-M   'P 1'
#
loop_
_entity.id
_entity.type
_entity.pdbx_description
1 polymer ?
#
loop_
_entity_poly.entity_id
_entity_poly.type
_entity_poly.pdbx_seq_one_letter_code
_entity_poly.pdbx_strand_id
1 'polypeptide(L)'
;MRQEYFLCRCKTGSKICSTLLSTSPVPKLDAEVIIIGNGPAGLSLSAFLSGWLPFYSPDDSPHPNEFIHDKLSEHNENSLFDQDFSWLDNSINIMNSGARPFSLLFDNLMRPSVDNINFRSSVLTWIYNPSRAISHLVIAETPLGGSWNHYDDNMISVSVDNLLDLPAFRIADWRDGSDLNRRLPASVYRKYLSDYAEVMLINKQFTVGFRVEQIKVKCCTSNCKEQYWEVLGTKNNKLVLLKCKKVVLACGKNRDRLLGVKGELEGNRIVYNLRDLKQMLASSATFFPLKRKVIVVGDGISAADSVLHCLNSNISVLHVIRRVDEQLQFTKLSRLNVSIYPEYARVFNLMTGRCRDSLYTKITCATVESVNEGSVLIKTAQGTSTEHFEILCICIGKESDLSMLADKYTFQDYYCNEDSSLFCIGSLAEDHFVRYLIGGAMEVARSLMYSC
;
A
#
# COMPACT_ATOMS: atom_id res chain seq x y z
N MET A 1 -9.06 50.99 32.18
CA MET A 1 -7.80 51.76 32.20
C MET A 1 -6.84 51.05 31.25
N ARG A 2 -6.96 51.25 29.93
CA ARG A 2 -6.14 52.18 29.11
C ARG A 2 -4.67 52.24 29.56
N GLN A 3 -3.80 51.54 28.85
CA GLN A 3 -2.38 51.86 28.76
C GLN A 3 -2.04 52.15 27.30
N GLU A 4 -1.27 53.21 27.14
CA GLU A 4 -1.14 54.04 25.95
C GLU A 4 0.00 53.57 25.04
N TYR A 5 -0.24 53.69 23.73
CA TYR A 5 0.76 53.56 22.68
C TYR A 5 1.57 54.85 22.59
N PHE A 6 2.89 54.76 22.77
CA PHE A 6 3.81 55.86 22.46
C PHE A 6 4.09 55.92 20.95
N LEU A 7 3.61 56.98 20.30
CA LEU A 7 4.04 57.40 18.96
C LEU A 7 5.41 58.08 19.04
N CYS A 8 6.38 57.64 18.24
CA CYS A 8 7.55 58.42 17.90
C CYS A 8 7.49 58.84 16.42
N ARG A 9 7.37 60.14 16.17
CA ARG A 9 7.49 60.77 14.86
C ARG A 9 8.90 61.35 14.72
N CYS A 10 9.64 60.96 13.69
CA CYS A 10 10.69 61.79 13.10
C CYS A 10 10.66 61.70 11.58
N LYS A 11 10.76 62.87 10.95
CA LYS A 11 10.59 63.14 9.52
C LYS A 11 11.91 62.95 8.73
N THR A 12 11.73 62.48 7.49
CA THR A 12 12.44 62.86 6.25
C THR A 12 13.97 62.78 6.18
N GLY A 13 14.44 61.80 5.41
CA GLY A 13 15.75 61.78 4.78
C GLY A 13 15.71 60.90 3.53
N SER A 14 15.50 61.53 2.38
CA SER A 14 15.53 60.91 1.05
C SER A 14 16.93 60.34 0.76
N LYS A 15 17.03 59.02 0.64
CA LYS A 15 17.98 58.36 -0.26
C LYS A 15 17.25 57.23 -0.98
N ILE A 16 16.96 57.48 -2.25
CA ILE A 16 16.56 56.47 -3.22
C ILE A 16 17.72 55.49 -3.32
N CYS A 17 17.62 54.38 -2.58
CA CYS A 17 18.43 53.21 -2.82
C CYS A 17 17.57 52.35 -3.75
N SER A 18 17.89 52.37 -5.04
CA SER A 18 17.34 51.47 -6.03
C SER A 18 17.70 50.04 -5.62
N THR A 19 16.81 49.39 -4.88
CA THR A 19 16.81 47.94 -4.69
C THR A 19 16.68 47.32 -6.07
N LEU A 20 17.81 46.90 -6.63
CA LEU A 20 17.88 45.90 -7.68
C LEU A 20 17.08 44.69 -7.16
N LEU A 21 15.87 44.52 -7.71
CA LEU A 21 15.11 43.29 -7.59
C LEU A 21 15.99 42.17 -8.13
N SER A 22 16.54 41.37 -7.22
CA SER A 22 17.09 40.06 -7.54
C SER A 22 15.90 39.20 -7.98
N THR A 23 15.56 39.24 -9.27
CA THR A 23 14.64 38.30 -9.88
C THR A 23 15.41 37.02 -10.23
N SER A 24 15.78 36.25 -9.21
CA SER A 24 16.02 34.82 -9.42
C SER A 24 14.64 34.16 -9.61
N PRO A 25 14.35 33.48 -10.74
CA PRO A 25 13.06 32.87 -10.96
C PRO A 25 12.99 31.53 -10.21
N VAL A 26 12.89 31.58 -8.88
CA VAL A 26 12.60 30.37 -8.10
C VAL A 26 11.13 30.01 -8.37
N PRO A 27 10.85 28.81 -8.90
CA PRO A 27 9.47 28.42 -9.23
C PRO A 27 8.62 28.40 -7.97
N LYS A 28 7.42 28.96 -8.05
CA LYS A 28 6.43 28.83 -6.96
C LYS A 28 6.02 27.35 -6.87
N LEU A 29 6.30 26.74 -5.71
CA LEU A 29 5.96 25.36 -5.42
C LEU A 29 4.54 25.28 -4.86
N ASP A 30 3.82 24.20 -5.19
CA ASP A 30 2.51 23.88 -4.63
C ASP A 30 2.63 23.21 -3.26
N ALA A 31 3.71 22.45 -3.04
CA ALA A 31 4.04 21.81 -1.77
C ALA A 31 5.54 21.53 -1.65
N GLU A 32 6.03 21.26 -0.44
CA GLU A 32 7.39 20.73 -0.24
C GLU A 32 7.45 19.29 -0.76
N VAL A 33 6.44 18.48 -0.43
CA VAL A 33 6.36 17.05 -0.76
C VAL A 33 5.06 16.75 -1.52
N ILE A 34 5.14 16.00 -2.62
CA ILE A 34 3.96 15.39 -3.26
C ILE A 34 4.03 13.88 -3.11
N ILE A 35 2.98 13.29 -2.54
CA ILE A 35 2.82 11.85 -2.33
C ILE A 35 1.88 11.31 -3.41
N ILE A 36 2.35 10.33 -4.17
CA ILE A 36 1.58 9.66 -5.22
C ILE A 36 0.92 8.41 -4.64
N GLY A 37 -0.40 8.44 -4.42
CA GLY A 37 -1.17 7.34 -3.87
C GLY A 37 -1.75 7.64 -2.48
N ASN A 38 -3.05 7.37 -2.33
CA ASN A 38 -3.84 7.68 -1.13
C ASN A 38 -4.33 6.42 -0.38
N GLY A 39 -3.58 5.32 -0.49
CA GLY A 39 -3.79 4.10 0.30
C GLY A 39 -3.20 4.19 1.71
N PRO A 40 -3.14 3.07 2.45
CA PRO A 40 -2.60 3.00 3.80
C PRO A 40 -1.21 3.67 3.95
N ALA A 41 -0.32 3.49 2.97
CA ALA A 41 1.01 4.09 2.99
C ALA A 41 0.98 5.62 2.88
N GLY A 42 0.22 6.16 1.92
CA GLY A 42 0.05 7.61 1.76
C GLY A 42 -0.69 8.26 2.93
N LEU A 43 -1.70 7.59 3.48
CA LEU A 43 -2.43 8.04 4.68
C LEU A 43 -1.51 8.10 5.91
N SER A 44 -0.70 7.06 6.12
CA SER A 44 0.25 7.00 7.24
C SER A 44 1.30 8.09 7.12
N LEU A 45 1.92 8.24 5.94
CA LEU A 45 2.91 9.29 5.71
C LEU A 45 2.29 10.69 5.87
N SER A 46 1.10 10.94 5.35
CA SER A 46 0.42 12.23 5.50
C SER A 46 0.10 12.56 6.95
N ALA A 47 -0.26 11.57 7.78
CA ALA A 47 -0.45 11.79 9.22
C ALA A 47 0.85 12.25 9.91
N PHE A 48 1.96 11.54 9.64
CA PHE A 48 3.28 11.93 10.16
C PHE A 48 3.69 13.33 9.70
N LEU A 49 3.60 13.63 8.40
CA LEU A 49 3.93 14.95 7.84
C LEU A 49 2.96 16.05 8.28
N SER A 50 1.78 15.71 8.80
CA SER A 50 0.83 16.66 9.38
C SER A 50 1.11 16.98 10.85
N GLY A 51 2.10 16.32 11.47
CA GLY A 51 2.52 16.58 12.84
C GLY A 51 2.06 15.55 13.87
N TRP A 52 1.58 14.36 13.47
CA TRP A 52 1.33 13.27 14.42
C TRP A 52 2.64 12.55 14.75
N LEU A 53 3.10 12.71 16.00
CA LEU A 53 4.41 12.24 16.45
C LEU A 53 4.27 11.03 17.38
N PRO A 54 4.88 9.88 17.06
CA PRO A 54 4.94 8.74 17.96
C PRO A 54 6.03 8.92 19.02
N PHE A 55 5.72 8.61 20.27
CA PHE A 55 6.65 8.59 21.40
C PHE A 55 6.65 7.21 22.04
N TYR A 56 7.82 6.75 22.48
CA TYR A 56 7.91 5.55 23.30
C TYR A 56 7.34 5.83 24.69
N SER A 57 6.34 5.06 25.10
CA SER A 57 5.67 5.19 26.40
C SER A 57 5.64 3.83 27.10
N PRO A 58 6.66 3.53 27.93
CA PRO A 58 6.79 2.25 28.61
C PRO A 58 5.94 2.12 29.88
N ASP A 59 5.28 3.19 30.33
CA ASP A 59 4.71 3.32 31.68
C ASP A 59 3.72 2.21 32.06
N ASP A 60 2.85 1.80 31.12
CA ASP A 60 1.87 0.73 31.34
C ASP A 60 2.42 -0.67 31.02
N SER A 61 3.42 -0.75 30.13
CA SER A 61 4.07 -2.00 29.76
C SER A 61 5.39 -1.73 29.04
N PRO A 62 6.56 -2.05 29.61
CA PRO A 62 7.82 -1.94 28.89
C PRO A 62 7.87 -2.88 27.68
N HIS A 63 8.76 -2.59 26.73
CA HIS A 63 8.96 -3.43 25.57
C HIS A 63 9.57 -4.79 26.00
N PRO A 64 9.09 -5.93 25.48
CA PRO A 64 9.52 -7.26 25.94
C PRO A 64 10.99 -7.58 25.64
N ASN A 65 11.58 -6.94 24.63
CA ASN A 65 13.03 -7.00 24.41
C ASN A 65 13.71 -5.88 25.20
N GLU A 66 14.47 -6.26 26.23
CA GLU A 66 15.19 -5.34 27.13
C GLU A 66 16.16 -4.41 26.39
N PHE A 67 16.88 -4.90 25.38
CA PHE A 67 17.79 -4.06 24.60
C PHE A 67 17.05 -2.94 23.85
N ILE A 68 15.90 -3.26 23.24
CA ILE A 68 15.05 -2.25 22.58
C ILE A 68 14.45 -1.30 23.63
N HIS A 69 14.01 -1.82 24.77
CA HIS A 69 13.48 -1.00 25.86
C HIS A 69 14.50 0.01 26.36
N ASP A 70 15.72 -0.42 26.66
CA ASP A 70 16.80 0.44 27.16
C ASP A 70 17.13 1.53 26.14
N LYS A 71 17.31 1.15 24.87
CA LYS A 71 17.64 2.10 23.78
C LYS A 71 16.59 3.17 23.58
N LEU A 72 15.30 2.82 23.65
CA LEU A 72 14.21 3.80 23.51
C LEU A 72 13.95 4.59 24.79
N SER A 73 14.31 4.04 25.96
CA SER A 73 14.16 4.71 27.25
C SER A 73 15.24 5.76 27.52
N GLU A 74 16.42 5.64 26.89
CA GLU A 74 17.50 6.63 26.95
C GLU A 74 17.02 8.05 26.57
N HIS A 75 16.04 8.14 25.67
CA HIS A 75 15.52 9.39 25.09
C HIS A 75 13.99 9.39 24.96
N ASN A 76 13.27 8.91 25.98
CA ASN A 76 11.80 8.78 25.94
C ASN A 76 11.07 10.13 25.84
N GLU A 77 11.73 11.24 26.17
CA GLU A 77 11.24 12.61 26.02
C GLU A 77 11.19 13.07 24.56
N ASN A 78 11.89 12.36 23.67
CA ASN A 78 11.96 12.66 22.26
C ASN A 78 11.00 11.76 21.47
N SER A 79 10.41 12.32 20.41
CA SER A 79 9.60 11.50 19.50
C SER A 79 10.51 10.48 18.82
N LEU A 80 9.93 9.37 18.38
CA LEU A 80 10.68 8.40 17.59
C LEU A 80 11.18 8.98 16.26
N PHE A 81 10.81 10.21 15.86
CA PHE A 81 11.48 10.87 14.73
C PHE A 81 12.85 11.43 15.10
N ASP A 82 13.05 11.81 16.35
CA ASP A 82 14.23 12.53 16.83
C ASP A 82 15.24 11.60 17.52
N GLN A 83 14.87 10.35 17.80
CA GLN A 83 15.76 9.34 18.37
C GLN A 83 16.77 8.78 17.35
N ASP A 84 17.91 8.29 17.86
CA ASP A 84 18.93 7.58 17.07
C ASP A 84 18.60 6.09 16.94
N PHE A 85 18.70 5.57 15.72
CA PHE A 85 18.48 4.16 15.37
C PHE A 85 19.70 3.50 14.73
N SER A 86 20.90 4.08 14.85
CA SER A 86 22.16 3.48 14.38
C SER A 86 22.42 2.07 14.95
N TRP A 87 21.79 1.72 16.07
CA TRP A 87 21.85 0.41 16.72
C TRP A 87 20.97 -0.67 16.07
N LEU A 88 20.06 -0.29 15.17
CA LEU A 88 19.02 -1.17 14.64
C LEU A 88 19.59 -2.30 13.77
N ASP A 89 20.55 -1.95 12.91
CA ASP A 89 21.17 -2.88 11.95
C ASP A 89 21.95 -4.01 12.64
N ASN A 90 22.44 -3.78 13.86
CA ASN A 90 23.24 -4.74 14.62
C ASN A 90 22.41 -5.62 15.57
N SER A 91 21.14 -5.29 15.80
CA SER A 91 20.35 -5.86 16.91
C SER A 91 19.09 -6.59 16.47
N ILE A 92 18.49 -6.20 15.33
CA ILE A 92 17.27 -6.83 14.81
C ILE A 92 17.65 -7.95 13.82
N ASN A 93 18.25 -9.01 14.34
CA ASN A 93 18.25 -10.31 13.65
C ASN A 93 16.91 -11.01 13.90
N ILE A 94 15.82 -10.42 13.42
CA ILE A 94 14.52 -11.09 13.51
C ILE A 94 14.38 -11.99 12.29
N MET A 95 14.55 -13.28 12.57
CA MET A 95 14.35 -14.39 11.64
C MET A 95 13.00 -14.30 10.91
N ASN A 96 13.02 -14.69 9.62
CA ASN A 96 11.90 -15.20 8.82
C ASN A 96 10.69 -14.30 8.45
N SER A 97 10.63 -13.02 8.87
CA SER A 97 9.48 -12.17 8.53
C SER A 97 9.55 -11.50 7.15
N GLY A 98 10.75 -11.40 6.56
CA GLY A 98 10.96 -10.71 5.27
C GLY A 98 10.67 -9.20 5.30
N ALA A 99 10.52 -8.62 6.49
CA ALA A 99 10.30 -7.19 6.71
C ALA A 99 11.62 -6.49 7.03
N ARG A 100 11.68 -5.17 6.75
CA ARG A 100 12.85 -4.34 7.00
C ARG A 100 13.04 -4.05 8.50
N PRO A 101 14.27 -3.81 8.99
CA PRO A 101 14.53 -3.59 10.41
C PRO A 101 13.64 -2.51 11.02
N PHE A 102 13.49 -1.36 10.34
CA PHE A 102 12.66 -0.26 10.81
C PHE A 102 11.16 -0.57 10.79
N SER A 103 10.66 -1.16 9.70
CA SER A 103 9.28 -1.67 9.61
C SER A 103 8.94 -2.60 10.76
N LEU A 104 9.90 -3.45 11.12
CA LEU A 104 9.73 -4.47 12.13
C LEU A 104 9.83 -3.92 13.55
N LEU A 105 10.74 -2.97 13.80
CA LEU A 105 10.77 -2.25 15.06
C LEU A 105 9.44 -1.55 15.30
N PHE A 106 8.99 -0.74 14.34
CA PHE A 106 7.74 0.01 14.47
C PHE A 106 6.55 -0.92 14.75
N ASP A 107 6.50 -2.03 14.04
CA ASP A 107 5.47 -3.05 14.23
C ASP A 107 5.52 -3.71 15.62
N ASN A 108 6.71 -4.00 16.16
CA ASN A 108 6.89 -4.50 17.53
C ASN A 108 6.54 -3.45 18.60
N LEU A 109 6.67 -2.16 18.30
CA LEU A 109 6.25 -1.09 19.21
C LEU A 109 4.73 -0.88 19.21
N MET A 110 4.10 -0.93 18.04
CA MET A 110 2.65 -0.86 17.94
C MET A 110 1.96 -2.09 18.55
N ARG A 111 2.57 -3.27 18.43
CA ARG A 111 2.02 -4.54 18.93
C ARG A 111 3.13 -5.41 19.52
N PRO A 112 3.55 -5.11 20.76
CA PRO A 112 4.53 -5.93 21.44
C PRO A 112 3.98 -7.35 21.57
N SER A 113 4.80 -8.35 21.24
CA SER A 113 4.43 -9.76 21.39
C SER A 113 3.25 -10.24 20.53
N VAL A 114 3.10 -9.75 19.29
CA VAL A 114 2.03 -10.19 18.37
C VAL A 114 1.94 -11.72 18.19
N ASP A 115 3.08 -12.42 18.35
CA ASP A 115 3.20 -13.87 18.19
C ASP A 115 2.85 -14.65 19.47
N ASN A 116 2.63 -13.95 20.60
CA ASN A 116 2.22 -14.52 21.87
C ASN A 116 0.69 -14.43 22.04
N ILE A 117 0.15 -15.40 22.78
CA ILE A 117 -1.30 -15.52 23.06
C ILE A 117 -1.85 -14.32 23.87
N ASN A 118 -0.98 -13.61 24.60
CA ASN A 118 -1.33 -12.42 25.38
C ASN A 118 -1.00 -11.15 24.60
N PHE A 119 -1.99 -10.61 23.90
CA PHE A 119 -1.90 -9.29 23.27
C PHE A 119 -1.56 -8.22 24.31
N ARG A 120 -0.48 -7.48 24.08
CA ARG A 120 -0.16 -6.27 24.84
C ARG A 120 -0.61 -5.04 24.06
N SER A 121 -1.00 -4.01 24.78
CA SER A 121 -1.22 -2.67 24.23
C SER A 121 0.03 -2.16 23.52
N SER A 122 -0.16 -1.30 22.53
CA SER A 122 0.91 -0.48 21.95
C SER A 122 1.74 0.18 23.06
N VAL A 123 3.06 0.19 22.90
CA VAL A 123 4.00 0.95 23.75
C VAL A 123 4.29 2.34 23.18
N LEU A 124 3.44 2.78 22.25
CA LEU A 124 3.48 4.10 21.66
C LEU A 124 2.33 4.96 22.17
N THR A 125 2.67 6.21 22.51
CA THR A 125 1.72 7.30 22.66
C THR A 125 1.90 8.30 21.51
N TRP A 126 0.86 9.06 21.22
CA TRP A 126 0.78 9.94 20.06
C TRP A 126 0.54 11.38 20.47
N ILE A 127 1.41 12.28 20.03
CA ILE A 127 1.29 13.71 20.28
C ILE A 127 1.10 14.44 18.96
N TYR A 128 0.04 15.23 18.85
CA TYR A 128 -0.18 16.10 17.70
C TYR A 128 0.54 17.44 17.89
N ASN A 129 1.50 17.74 17.01
CA ASN A 129 2.22 18.99 16.97
C ASN A 129 2.24 19.60 15.56
N PRO A 130 1.34 20.55 15.23
CA PRO A 130 1.26 21.15 13.90
C PRO A 130 2.46 22.04 13.55
N SER A 131 3.27 22.49 14.53
CA SER A 131 4.48 23.28 14.23
C SER A 131 5.56 22.45 13.53
N ARG A 132 5.43 21.11 13.58
CA ARG A 132 6.30 20.16 12.89
C ARG A 132 5.75 19.68 11.55
N ALA A 133 4.62 20.24 11.11
CA ALA A 133 4.03 19.86 9.84
C ALA A 133 4.91 20.29 8.65
N ILE A 134 5.06 19.41 7.67
CA ILE A 134 5.69 19.69 6.38
C ILE A 134 4.58 19.95 5.36
N SER A 135 4.74 21.00 4.54
CA SER A 135 3.80 21.28 3.44
C SER A 135 3.76 20.11 2.45
N HIS A 136 2.64 19.42 2.33
CA HIS A 136 2.53 18.26 1.45
C HIS A 136 1.15 18.16 0.79
N LEU A 137 1.12 17.48 -0.35
CA LEU A 137 -0.11 17.08 -1.05
C LEU A 137 -0.09 15.59 -1.33
N VAL A 138 -1.22 14.93 -1.15
CA VAL A 138 -1.44 13.54 -1.55
C VAL A 138 -2.35 13.53 -2.76
N ILE A 139 -1.90 12.96 -3.87
CA ILE A 139 -2.67 12.90 -5.11
C ILE A 139 -2.90 11.45 -5.55
N ALA A 140 -4.10 11.16 -6.01
CA ALA A 140 -4.47 9.85 -6.53
C ALA A 140 -5.73 9.92 -7.39
N GLU A 141 -5.86 8.99 -8.34
CA GLU A 141 -7.05 8.87 -9.17
C GLU A 141 -8.25 8.31 -8.38
N THR A 142 -7.98 7.40 -7.45
CA THR A 142 -9.02 6.72 -6.66
C THR A 142 -9.57 7.62 -5.53
N PRO A 143 -10.77 7.29 -5.00
CA PRO A 143 -11.17 7.70 -3.66
C PRO A 143 -10.12 7.31 -2.60
N LEU A 144 -10.25 7.83 -1.38
CA LEU A 144 -9.39 7.44 -0.26
C LEU A 144 -9.36 5.92 -0.08
N GLY A 145 -8.20 5.38 0.29
CA GLY A 145 -7.97 3.95 0.44
C GLY A 145 -7.15 3.29 -0.66
N GLY A 146 -6.78 4.03 -1.72
CA GLY A 146 -5.87 3.55 -2.77
C GLY A 146 -6.35 2.25 -3.42
N SER A 147 -5.46 1.25 -3.52
CA SER A 147 -5.74 -0.04 -4.16
C SER A 147 -6.92 -0.80 -3.55
N TRP A 148 -7.31 -0.48 -2.31
CA TRP A 148 -8.45 -1.13 -1.67
C TRP A 148 -9.76 -0.89 -2.41
N ASN A 149 -9.88 0.23 -3.14
CA ASN A 149 -11.04 0.55 -3.97
C ASN A 149 -11.26 -0.41 -5.14
N HIS A 150 -10.29 -1.27 -5.46
CA HIS A 150 -10.38 -2.26 -6.53
C HIS A 150 -10.74 -3.67 -6.02
N TYR A 151 -10.75 -3.91 -4.71
CA TYR A 151 -11.19 -5.20 -4.17
C TYR A 151 -12.71 -5.32 -4.19
N ASP A 152 -13.20 -6.56 -4.21
CA ASP A 152 -14.62 -6.86 -4.02
C ASP A 152 -15.05 -6.53 -2.58
N ASP A 153 -16.23 -5.96 -2.40
CA ASP A 153 -16.69 -5.45 -1.10
C ASP A 153 -16.79 -6.51 -0.01
N ASN A 154 -17.05 -7.76 -0.40
CA ASN A 154 -17.17 -8.91 0.48
C ASN A 154 -15.87 -9.69 0.61
N MET A 155 -14.80 -9.29 -0.09
CA MET A 155 -13.48 -9.89 0.09
C MET A 155 -13.00 -9.59 1.51
N ILE A 156 -12.59 -10.63 2.23
CA ILE A 156 -12.12 -10.52 3.60
C ILE A 156 -10.60 -10.26 3.59
N SER A 157 -10.13 -9.37 4.47
CA SER A 157 -8.72 -9.08 4.64
C SER A 157 -7.95 -10.34 5.04
N VAL A 158 -6.68 -10.43 4.65
CA VAL A 158 -5.80 -11.49 5.16
C VAL A 158 -5.46 -11.19 6.61
N SER A 159 -4.99 -9.99 6.90
CA SER A 159 -4.72 -9.55 8.27
C SER A 159 -6.01 -9.40 9.09
N VAL A 160 -5.93 -9.67 10.38
CA VAL A 160 -6.96 -9.26 11.36
C VAL A 160 -6.94 -7.74 11.54
N ASP A 161 -8.04 -7.19 12.06
CA ASP A 161 -8.29 -5.78 12.32
C ASP A 161 -7.14 -5.06 13.04
N ASN A 162 -6.65 -5.58 14.16
CA ASN A 162 -5.59 -4.88 14.89
C ASN A 162 -4.35 -4.66 14.00
N LEU A 163 -3.96 -5.62 13.14
CA LEU A 163 -2.84 -5.55 12.18
C LEU A 163 -3.06 -4.58 11.01
N LEU A 164 -4.21 -3.92 10.95
CA LEU A 164 -4.61 -2.97 9.92
C LEU A 164 -4.70 -1.53 10.47
N ASP A 165 -4.44 -1.31 11.76
CA ASP A 165 -4.42 0.03 12.35
C ASP A 165 -3.45 0.96 11.61
N LEU A 166 -3.87 2.20 11.40
CA LEU A 166 -3.05 3.31 10.95
C LEU A 166 -2.54 4.13 12.17
N PRO A 167 -1.49 4.97 11.99
CA PRO A 167 -0.93 5.80 13.05
C PRO A 167 -1.97 6.53 13.90
N ALA A 168 -1.83 6.49 15.23
CA ALA A 168 -2.62 7.24 16.21
C ALA A 168 -4.15 7.00 16.26
N PHE A 169 -4.73 6.20 15.38
CA PHE A 169 -6.17 5.92 15.41
C PHE A 169 -6.45 4.46 15.08
N ARG A 170 -6.77 3.64 16.09
CA ARG A 170 -6.96 2.20 15.90
C ARG A 170 -8.35 1.88 15.36
N ILE A 171 -8.46 0.74 14.69
CA ILE A 171 -9.74 0.19 14.25
C ILE A 171 -10.64 -0.12 15.45
N ALA A 172 -10.07 -0.56 16.59
CA ALA A 172 -10.83 -0.77 17.81
C ALA A 172 -11.50 0.53 18.29
N ASP A 173 -10.75 1.63 18.32
CA ASP A 173 -11.30 2.95 18.71
C ASP A 173 -12.37 3.43 17.71
N TRP A 174 -12.23 3.10 16.43
CA TRP A 174 -13.25 3.35 15.40
C TRP A 174 -14.50 2.48 15.54
N ARG A 175 -14.43 1.34 16.23
CA ARG A 175 -15.53 0.35 16.43
C ARG A 175 -15.89 0.17 17.90
N ASP A 176 -16.18 1.28 18.58
CA ASP A 176 -16.68 1.31 19.97
C ASP A 176 -15.72 0.67 21.00
N GLY A 177 -14.42 0.58 20.70
CA GLY A 177 -13.35 0.21 21.63
C GLY A 177 -13.05 -1.28 21.76
N SER A 178 -13.65 -2.16 20.94
CA SER A 178 -13.40 -3.61 21.04
C SER A 178 -12.39 -4.13 20.02
N ASP A 179 -11.27 -4.69 20.49
CA ASP A 179 -10.37 -5.52 19.68
C ASP A 179 -11.05 -6.86 19.38
N LEU A 180 -11.62 -7.00 18.19
CA LEU A 180 -12.32 -8.22 17.82
C LEU A 180 -11.35 -9.32 17.38
N ASN A 181 -10.11 -8.99 17.02
CA ASN A 181 -9.12 -9.89 16.42
C ASN A 181 -9.70 -10.63 15.21
N ARG A 182 -10.46 -9.90 14.40
CA ARG A 182 -11.22 -10.45 13.26
C ARG A 182 -10.73 -9.86 11.96
N ARG A 183 -10.73 -10.69 10.92
CA ARG A 183 -10.52 -10.22 9.55
C ARG A 183 -11.73 -9.41 9.10
N LEU A 184 -11.50 -8.35 8.35
CA LEU A 184 -12.50 -7.36 7.97
C LEU A 184 -12.86 -7.47 6.49
N PRO A 185 -14.13 -7.28 6.10
CA PRO A 185 -14.45 -7.07 4.70
C PRO A 185 -13.76 -5.82 4.16
N ALA A 186 -13.33 -5.87 2.89
CA ALA A 186 -12.62 -4.78 2.23
C ALA A 186 -13.43 -3.48 2.24
N SER A 187 -14.75 -3.56 2.06
CA SER A 187 -15.66 -2.41 2.18
C SER A 187 -15.55 -1.71 3.54
N VAL A 188 -15.44 -2.46 4.62
CA VAL A 188 -15.39 -1.88 5.97
C VAL A 188 -14.01 -1.29 6.27
N TYR A 189 -12.94 -1.94 5.83
CA TYR A 189 -11.60 -1.36 5.96
C TYR A 189 -11.43 -0.09 5.09
N ARG A 190 -12.02 -0.06 3.88
CA ARG A 190 -12.08 1.16 3.07
C ARG A 190 -12.77 2.30 3.79
N LYS A 191 -13.88 2.01 4.49
CA LYS A 191 -14.56 3.03 5.29
C LYS A 191 -13.66 3.56 6.40
N TYR A 192 -12.98 2.69 7.13
CA TYR A 192 -11.99 3.10 8.14
C TYR A 192 -10.89 4.01 7.53
N LEU A 193 -10.33 3.66 6.37
CA LEU A 193 -9.30 4.49 5.70
C LEU A 193 -9.83 5.88 5.31
N SER A 194 -11.10 5.99 4.92
CA SER A 194 -11.74 7.27 4.62
C SER A 194 -11.98 8.08 5.89
N ASP A 195 -12.58 7.47 6.92
CA ASP A 195 -12.88 8.13 8.20
C ASP A 195 -11.59 8.53 8.94
N TYR A 196 -10.52 7.75 8.80
CA TYR A 196 -9.20 8.07 9.35
C TYR A 196 -8.70 9.45 8.89
N ALA A 197 -8.84 9.78 7.60
CA ALA A 197 -8.38 11.07 7.10
C ALA A 197 -9.17 12.25 7.69
N GLU A 198 -10.41 12.02 8.10
CA GLU A 198 -11.27 12.98 8.79
C GLU A 198 -10.92 13.13 10.26
N VAL A 199 -10.86 12.01 11.00
CA VAL A 199 -10.51 11.99 12.42
C VAL A 199 -9.12 12.60 12.66
N MET A 200 -8.18 12.32 11.76
CA MET A 200 -6.80 12.83 11.85
C MET A 200 -6.65 14.26 11.32
N LEU A 201 -7.72 14.89 10.82
CA LEU A 201 -7.76 16.24 10.26
C LEU A 201 -6.81 16.47 9.07
N ILE A 202 -6.53 15.41 8.30
CA ILE A 202 -5.60 15.43 7.16
C ILE A 202 -6.31 15.49 5.80
N ASN A 203 -7.64 15.40 5.74
CA ASN A 203 -8.44 15.47 4.51
C ASN A 203 -8.03 16.57 3.53
N LYS A 204 -7.68 17.76 4.03
CA LYS A 204 -7.28 18.92 3.21
C LYS A 204 -6.02 18.68 2.37
N GLN A 205 -5.20 17.70 2.73
CA GLN A 205 -3.98 17.35 2.01
C GLN A 205 -4.27 16.48 0.79
N PHE A 206 -5.47 15.91 0.67
CA PHE A 206 -5.81 14.94 -0.36
C PHE A 206 -6.51 15.58 -1.56
N THR A 207 -5.95 15.33 -2.74
CA THR A 207 -6.58 15.61 -4.03
C THR A 207 -6.89 14.29 -4.72
N VAL A 208 -8.12 13.81 -4.47
CA VAL A 208 -8.70 12.63 -5.14
C VAL A 208 -9.14 12.95 -6.57
N GLY A 209 -9.28 11.92 -7.41
CA GLY A 209 -9.64 12.07 -8.82
C GLY A 209 -8.55 12.72 -9.69
N PHE A 210 -7.30 12.71 -9.22
CA PHE A 210 -6.16 13.22 -9.96
C PHE A 210 -5.38 12.05 -10.58
N ARG A 211 -5.45 11.90 -11.90
CA ARG A 211 -4.67 10.90 -12.63
C ARG A 211 -3.32 11.50 -13.01
N VAL A 212 -2.25 10.95 -12.45
CA VAL A 212 -0.88 11.36 -12.76
C VAL A 212 -0.48 10.77 -14.11
N GLU A 213 0.00 11.62 -15.01
CA GLU A 213 0.38 11.23 -16.38
C GLU A 213 1.90 11.29 -16.57
N GLN A 214 2.56 12.27 -15.95
CA GLN A 214 4.02 12.40 -16.02
C GLN A 214 4.60 13.05 -14.77
N ILE A 215 5.73 12.54 -14.30
CA ILE A 215 6.56 13.07 -13.23
C ILE A 215 7.97 13.23 -13.79
N LYS A 216 8.55 14.43 -13.68
CA LYS A 216 9.91 14.70 -14.18
C LYS A 216 10.62 15.72 -13.29
N VAL A 217 11.93 15.57 -13.15
CA VAL A 217 12.79 16.55 -12.49
C VAL A 217 13.11 17.72 -13.42
N LYS A 218 13.23 18.92 -12.86
CA LYS A 218 13.59 20.16 -13.55
C LYS A 218 14.61 20.95 -12.75
N CYS A 219 15.56 21.57 -13.45
CA CYS A 219 16.49 22.53 -12.85
C CYS A 219 15.90 23.94 -12.92
N CYS A 220 16.08 24.73 -11.85
CA CYS A 220 15.56 26.10 -11.78
C CYS A 220 16.20 27.03 -12.84
N THR A 221 17.50 26.87 -13.13
CA THR A 221 18.22 27.55 -14.22
C THR A 221 19.44 26.73 -14.65
N SER A 222 20.01 27.02 -15.83
CA SER A 222 21.21 26.34 -16.36
C SER A 222 22.46 26.44 -15.47
N ASN A 223 22.49 27.37 -14.50
CA ASN A 223 23.61 27.57 -13.58
C ASN A 223 23.28 27.22 -12.12
N CYS A 224 22.07 26.74 -11.81
CA CYS A 224 21.65 26.45 -10.43
C CYS A 224 21.54 24.94 -10.21
N LYS A 225 22.07 24.46 -9.08
CA LYS A 225 21.96 23.07 -8.62
C LYS A 225 20.59 22.77 -7.99
N GLU A 226 19.74 23.78 -7.78
CA GLU A 226 18.42 23.57 -7.21
C GLU A 226 17.46 22.95 -8.24
N GLN A 227 16.92 21.81 -7.85
CA GLN A 227 15.99 21.00 -8.64
C GLN A 227 14.61 20.99 -7.98
N TYR A 228 13.59 20.80 -8.80
CA TYR A 228 12.22 20.59 -8.38
C TYR A 228 11.54 19.57 -9.30
N TRP A 229 10.44 19.01 -8.84
CA TRP A 229 9.63 18.06 -9.60
C TRP A 229 8.44 18.76 -10.24
N GLU A 230 8.16 18.40 -11.49
CA GLU A 230 6.92 18.69 -12.18
C GLU A 230 6.06 17.43 -12.23
N VAL A 231 4.87 17.50 -11.64
CA VAL A 231 3.86 16.43 -11.64
C VAL A 231 2.68 16.87 -12.49
N LEU A 232 2.65 16.37 -13.73
CA LEU A 232 1.59 16.61 -14.69
C LEU A 232 0.52 15.53 -14.58
N GLY A 233 -0.74 15.94 -14.58
CA GLY A 233 -1.86 15.01 -14.62
C GLY A 233 -3.17 15.68 -14.95
N THR A 234 -4.24 14.90 -14.88
CA THR A 234 -5.60 15.33 -15.20
C THR A 234 -6.49 15.23 -13.97
N LYS A 235 -7.25 16.30 -13.68
CA LYS A 235 -8.30 16.33 -12.66
C LYS A 235 -9.57 16.94 -13.26
N ASN A 236 -10.70 16.26 -13.15
CA ASN A 236 -11.98 16.70 -13.74
C ASN A 236 -11.84 17.06 -15.24
N ASN A 237 -11.14 16.22 -16.00
CA ASN A 237 -10.83 16.43 -17.43
C ASN A 237 -10.05 17.71 -17.75
N LYS A 238 -9.38 18.32 -16.76
CA LYS A 238 -8.49 19.47 -16.94
C LYS A 238 -7.06 19.07 -16.64
N LEU A 239 -6.15 19.50 -17.50
CA LEU A 239 -4.72 19.35 -17.27
C LEU A 239 -4.29 20.24 -16.10
N VAL A 240 -3.54 19.65 -15.16
CA VAL A 240 -3.01 20.32 -13.98
C VAL A 240 -1.53 19.98 -13.86
N LEU A 241 -0.71 20.99 -13.64
CA LEU A 241 0.72 20.87 -13.37
C LEU A 241 0.98 21.29 -11.93
N LEU A 242 1.51 20.38 -11.12
CA LEU A 242 1.94 20.65 -9.76
C LEU A 242 3.46 20.65 -9.67
N LYS A 243 4.00 21.46 -8.75
CA LYS A 243 5.44 21.59 -8.50
C LYS A 243 5.78 21.34 -7.05
N CYS A 244 6.82 20.56 -6.79
CA CYS A 244 7.30 20.30 -5.43
C CYS A 244 8.81 20.07 -5.37
N LYS A 245 9.39 20.04 -4.16
CA LYS A 245 10.81 19.72 -3.98
C LYS A 245 11.07 18.23 -3.95
N LYS A 246 10.17 17.44 -3.35
CA LYS A 246 10.35 16.02 -3.11
C LYS A 246 9.11 15.24 -3.54
N VAL A 247 9.29 14.02 -4.03
CA VAL A 247 8.21 13.11 -4.43
C VAL A 247 8.31 11.81 -3.64
N VAL A 248 7.17 11.32 -3.16
CA VAL A 248 7.09 9.99 -2.54
C VAL A 248 6.11 9.11 -3.30
N LEU A 249 6.58 7.97 -3.78
CA LEU A 249 5.78 6.97 -4.48
C LEU A 249 5.13 6.02 -3.48
N ALA A 250 3.83 6.20 -3.25
CA ALA A 250 2.98 5.39 -2.36
C ALA A 250 1.85 4.69 -3.13
N CYS A 251 2.10 4.35 -4.40
CA CYS A 251 1.08 3.94 -5.37
C CYS A 251 0.45 2.56 -5.10
N GLY A 252 1.10 1.73 -4.26
CA GLY A 252 0.69 0.35 -4.05
C GLY A 252 0.81 -0.52 -5.32
N LYS A 253 0.25 -1.72 -5.29
CA LYS A 253 0.11 -2.59 -6.46
C LYS A 253 -1.14 -2.18 -7.23
N ASN A 254 -0.96 -1.44 -8.30
CA ASN A 254 -2.02 -0.78 -9.07
C ASN A 254 -2.25 -1.42 -10.46
N ARG A 255 -1.44 -2.40 -10.87
CA ARG A 255 -1.57 -3.08 -12.17
C ARG A 255 -1.56 -4.60 -12.04
N ASP A 256 -2.46 -5.27 -12.76
CA ASP A 256 -2.49 -6.73 -12.86
C ASP A 256 -1.33 -7.24 -13.72
N ARG A 257 -0.71 -8.34 -13.28
CA ARG A 257 0.30 -9.04 -14.07
C ARG A 257 -0.36 -9.82 -15.19
N LEU A 258 0.20 -9.69 -16.37
CA LEU A 258 -0.25 -10.40 -17.57
C LEU A 258 0.48 -11.73 -17.70
N LEU A 259 -0.17 -12.71 -18.32
CA LEU A 259 0.49 -13.97 -18.73
C LEU A 259 1.53 -13.72 -19.82
N GLY A 260 1.35 -12.68 -20.63
CA GLY A 260 2.23 -12.33 -21.75
C GLY A 260 2.08 -13.28 -22.93
N VAL A 261 0.87 -13.83 -23.13
CA VAL A 261 0.59 -14.83 -24.17
C VAL A 261 -0.27 -14.25 -25.28
N LYS A 262 -0.21 -14.88 -26.47
CA LYS A 262 -1.03 -14.48 -27.61
C LYS A 262 -2.53 -14.59 -27.26
N GLY A 263 -3.31 -13.57 -27.60
CA GLY A 263 -4.76 -13.54 -27.42
C GLY A 263 -5.24 -13.04 -26.04
N GLU A 264 -4.32 -12.77 -25.11
CA GLU A 264 -4.67 -12.32 -23.75
C GLU A 264 -5.31 -10.91 -23.75
N LEU A 265 -4.81 -9.99 -24.58
CA LEU A 265 -5.30 -8.60 -24.59
C LEU A 265 -6.51 -8.43 -25.52
N GLU A 266 -6.75 -9.37 -26.42
CA GLU A 266 -7.87 -9.37 -27.36
C GLU A 266 -9.14 -10.03 -26.77
N GLY A 267 -9.02 -10.79 -25.68
CA GLY A 267 -10.12 -11.58 -25.12
C GLY A 267 -11.11 -10.79 -24.26
N ASN A 268 -12.38 -10.82 -24.61
CA ASN A 268 -13.48 -10.18 -23.85
C ASN A 268 -14.01 -11.00 -22.65
N ARG A 269 -13.42 -12.17 -22.38
CA ARG A 269 -13.81 -13.12 -21.31
C ARG A 269 -12.68 -13.36 -20.31
N ILE A 270 -11.74 -12.43 -20.23
CA ILE A 270 -10.55 -12.53 -19.39
C ILE A 270 -10.65 -11.47 -18.28
N VAL A 271 -10.41 -11.89 -17.04
CA VAL A 271 -10.44 -11.05 -15.85
C VAL A 271 -9.26 -11.37 -14.95
N TYR A 272 -8.83 -10.42 -14.12
CA TYR A 272 -7.60 -10.54 -13.34
C TYR A 272 -7.83 -10.55 -11.83
N ASN A 273 -9.07 -10.35 -11.39
CA ASN A 273 -9.41 -10.29 -9.98
C ASN A 273 -10.84 -10.79 -9.73
N LEU A 274 -11.14 -11.04 -8.45
CA LEU A 274 -12.42 -11.59 -8.01
C LEU A 274 -13.61 -10.66 -8.32
N ARG A 275 -13.41 -9.34 -8.23
CA ARG A 275 -14.48 -8.36 -8.46
C ARG A 275 -14.96 -8.44 -9.90
N ASP A 276 -14.03 -8.41 -10.85
CA ASP A 276 -14.34 -8.46 -12.28
C ASP A 276 -14.90 -9.84 -12.66
N LEU A 277 -14.40 -10.92 -12.05
CA LEU A 277 -14.98 -12.27 -12.17
C LEU A 277 -16.45 -12.28 -11.77
N LYS A 278 -16.79 -11.76 -10.59
CA LYS A 278 -18.18 -11.68 -10.10
C LYS A 278 -19.06 -10.85 -11.04
N GLN A 279 -18.59 -9.68 -11.47
CA GLN A 279 -19.33 -8.80 -12.36
C GLN A 279 -19.63 -9.48 -13.70
N MET A 280 -18.63 -10.14 -14.29
CA MET A 280 -18.79 -10.83 -15.57
C MET A 280 -19.64 -12.10 -15.45
N LEU A 281 -19.56 -12.83 -14.33
CA LEU A 281 -20.46 -13.96 -14.06
C LEU A 281 -21.92 -13.52 -13.92
N ALA A 282 -22.16 -12.34 -13.33
CA ALA A 282 -23.49 -11.77 -13.17
C ALA A 282 -24.07 -11.28 -14.51
N SER A 283 -23.26 -10.69 -15.40
CA SER A 283 -23.72 -10.25 -16.72
C SER A 283 -23.93 -11.41 -17.72
N SER A 284 -23.18 -12.51 -17.55
CA SER A 284 -23.25 -13.71 -18.40
C SER A 284 -24.44 -14.64 -18.08
N ALA A 285 -25.29 -14.32 -17.09
CA ALA A 285 -26.43 -15.14 -16.65
C ALA A 285 -27.54 -15.35 -17.72
N THR A 286 -27.34 -14.93 -18.97
CA THR A 286 -28.33 -14.94 -20.05
C THR A 286 -28.18 -16.09 -21.05
N PHE A 287 -27.09 -16.87 -21.03
CA PHE A 287 -26.87 -17.95 -22.01
C PHE A 287 -26.55 -19.29 -21.34
N PHE A 288 -27.54 -20.21 -21.35
CA PHE A 288 -27.44 -21.65 -21.06
C PHE A 288 -26.89 -22.06 -19.67
N PRO A 289 -27.76 -22.35 -18.68
CA PRO A 289 -27.37 -22.73 -17.32
C PRO A 289 -26.65 -24.09 -17.17
N LEU A 290 -26.42 -24.85 -18.25
CA LEU A 290 -26.14 -26.28 -18.15
C LEU A 290 -24.66 -26.71 -18.14
N LYS A 291 -23.66 -25.81 -18.20
CA LYS A 291 -22.22 -26.17 -18.04
C LYS A 291 -21.28 -24.95 -17.95
N ARG A 292 -21.52 -24.05 -16.98
CA ARG A 292 -20.60 -22.92 -16.73
C ARG A 292 -19.26 -23.44 -16.23
N LYS A 293 -18.17 -23.13 -16.95
CA LYS A 293 -16.79 -23.51 -16.60
C LYS A 293 -15.91 -22.28 -16.53
N VAL A 294 -15.32 -22.03 -15.37
CA VAL A 294 -14.33 -20.98 -15.14
C VAL A 294 -12.95 -21.62 -15.05
N ILE A 295 -11.98 -21.06 -15.76
CA ILE A 295 -10.58 -21.43 -15.61
C ILE A 295 -9.92 -20.41 -14.69
N VAL A 296 -9.33 -20.86 -13.59
CA VAL A 296 -8.58 -20.01 -12.66
C VAL A 296 -7.10 -20.32 -12.82
N VAL A 297 -6.27 -19.31 -13.07
CA VAL A 297 -4.82 -19.45 -13.22
C VAL A 297 -4.11 -18.82 -12.02
N GLY A 298 -3.27 -19.58 -11.33
CA GLY A 298 -2.51 -19.10 -10.17
C GLY A 298 -2.55 -20.08 -9.00
N ASP A 299 -1.86 -19.76 -7.91
CA ASP A 299 -1.77 -20.60 -6.70
C ASP A 299 -1.73 -19.77 -5.39
N GLY A 300 -2.07 -18.49 -5.50
CA GLY A 300 -2.08 -17.53 -4.39
C GLY A 300 -3.47 -17.30 -3.79
N ILE A 301 -3.55 -16.33 -2.89
CA ILE A 301 -4.78 -15.96 -2.17
C ILE A 301 -5.90 -15.55 -3.14
N SER A 302 -5.61 -14.69 -4.13
CA SER A 302 -6.60 -14.27 -5.12
C SER A 302 -7.15 -15.43 -5.96
N ALA A 303 -6.31 -16.42 -6.30
CA ALA A 303 -6.77 -17.62 -6.99
C ALA A 303 -7.69 -18.46 -6.10
N ALA A 304 -7.34 -18.58 -4.81
CA ALA A 304 -8.16 -19.27 -3.83
C ALA A 304 -9.53 -18.61 -3.64
N ASP A 305 -9.58 -17.28 -3.55
CA ASP A 305 -10.86 -16.54 -3.45
C ASP A 305 -11.74 -16.75 -4.68
N SER A 306 -11.15 -16.73 -5.88
CA SER A 306 -11.85 -17.00 -7.14
C SER A 306 -12.38 -18.43 -7.21
N VAL A 307 -11.59 -19.43 -6.82
CA VAL A 307 -12.02 -20.84 -6.71
C VAL A 307 -13.19 -20.96 -5.73
N LEU A 308 -13.06 -20.41 -4.52
CA LEU A 308 -14.10 -20.46 -3.50
C LEU A 308 -15.41 -19.82 -3.98
N HIS A 309 -15.33 -18.66 -4.64
CA HIS A 309 -16.51 -18.00 -5.18
C HIS A 309 -17.23 -18.84 -6.23
N CYS A 310 -16.50 -19.43 -7.17
CA CYS A 310 -17.09 -20.30 -8.19
C CYS A 310 -17.75 -21.54 -7.58
N LEU A 311 -17.07 -22.22 -6.64
CA LEU A 311 -17.63 -23.40 -5.98
C LEU A 311 -18.89 -23.06 -5.17
N ASN A 312 -18.87 -21.96 -4.41
CA ASN A 312 -20.03 -21.48 -3.66
C ASN A 312 -21.20 -21.04 -4.57
N SER A 313 -20.91 -20.70 -5.82
CA SER A 313 -21.90 -20.33 -6.84
C SER A 313 -22.30 -21.50 -7.74
N ASN A 314 -21.90 -22.73 -7.40
CA ASN A 314 -22.19 -23.95 -8.16
C ASN A 314 -21.66 -23.92 -9.61
N ILE A 315 -20.48 -23.32 -9.81
CA ILE A 315 -19.79 -23.19 -11.11
C ILE A 315 -18.60 -24.15 -11.16
N SER A 316 -18.44 -24.87 -12.27
CA SER A 316 -17.29 -25.76 -12.46
C SER A 316 -16.00 -24.96 -12.63
N VAL A 317 -14.95 -25.38 -11.92
CA VAL A 317 -13.64 -24.73 -11.94
C VAL A 317 -12.58 -25.70 -12.44
N LEU A 318 -11.81 -25.25 -13.42
CA LEU A 318 -10.52 -25.83 -13.77
C LEU A 318 -9.40 -24.91 -13.24
N HIS A 319 -8.67 -25.39 -12.24
CA HIS A 319 -7.60 -24.65 -11.58
C HIS A 319 -6.24 -25.02 -12.20
N VAL A 320 -5.63 -24.06 -12.91
CA VAL A 320 -4.37 -24.21 -13.62
C VAL A 320 -3.24 -23.67 -12.75
N ILE A 321 -2.35 -24.59 -12.33
CA ILE A 321 -1.29 -24.31 -11.37
C ILE A 321 0.07 -24.59 -12.03
N ARG A 322 0.93 -23.57 -12.05
CA ARG A 322 2.27 -23.67 -12.64
C ARG A 322 3.19 -24.65 -11.91
N ARG A 323 3.04 -24.74 -10.58
CA ARG A 323 3.87 -25.60 -9.73
C ARG A 323 3.55 -27.08 -9.94
N VAL A 324 4.56 -27.92 -9.76
CA VAL A 324 4.36 -29.37 -9.58
C VAL A 324 3.78 -29.66 -8.19
N ASP A 325 3.22 -30.85 -7.99
CA ASP A 325 2.52 -31.20 -6.75
C ASP A 325 3.42 -31.10 -5.51
N GLU A 326 4.69 -31.51 -5.60
CA GLU A 326 5.67 -31.45 -4.51
C GLU A 326 5.99 -29.99 -4.10
N GLN A 327 5.79 -29.04 -5.02
CA GLN A 327 6.06 -27.63 -4.77
C GLN A 327 4.88 -26.88 -4.16
N LEU A 328 3.69 -27.50 -4.06
CA LEU A 328 2.50 -26.85 -3.49
C LEU A 328 2.69 -26.49 -2.01
N GLN A 329 3.50 -27.26 -1.28
CA GLN A 329 3.86 -26.98 0.10
C GLN A 329 4.62 -25.65 0.30
N PHE A 330 5.15 -25.05 -0.78
CA PHE A 330 5.80 -23.75 -0.73
C PHE A 330 4.88 -22.57 -1.10
N THR A 331 3.61 -22.83 -1.39
CA THR A 331 2.62 -21.78 -1.62
C THR A 331 2.36 -20.96 -0.35
N LYS A 332 1.78 -19.76 -0.48
CA LYS A 332 1.39 -18.98 0.70
C LYS A 332 0.30 -19.69 1.50
N LEU A 333 -0.60 -20.39 0.83
CA LEU A 333 -1.75 -21.07 1.44
C LEU A 333 -1.32 -22.16 2.43
N SER A 334 -0.18 -22.84 2.18
CA SER A 334 0.33 -23.89 3.08
C SER A 334 0.83 -23.35 4.44
N ARG A 335 1.15 -22.05 4.51
CA ARG A 335 1.70 -21.38 5.70
C ARG A 335 0.64 -20.71 6.56
N LEU A 336 -0.60 -20.67 6.10
CA LEU A 336 -1.70 -20.02 6.80
C LEU A 336 -2.22 -20.91 7.93
N ASN A 337 -2.42 -20.33 9.11
CA ASN A 337 -3.00 -21.05 10.25
C ASN A 337 -4.44 -21.46 9.96
N VAL A 338 -4.72 -22.77 9.99
CA VAL A 338 -6.03 -23.34 9.63
C VAL A 338 -7.17 -22.81 10.50
N SER A 339 -6.91 -22.48 11.77
CA SER A 339 -7.93 -21.94 12.68
C SER A 339 -8.34 -20.51 12.32
N ILE A 340 -7.43 -19.73 11.71
CA ILE A 340 -7.69 -18.35 11.28
C ILE A 340 -8.20 -18.31 9.83
N TYR A 341 -7.71 -19.20 8.98
CA TYR A 341 -7.93 -19.23 7.53
C TYR A 341 -8.50 -20.56 7.01
N PRO A 342 -9.61 -21.07 7.57
CA PRO A 342 -10.15 -22.38 7.21
C PRO A 342 -10.55 -22.48 5.73
N GLU A 343 -10.99 -21.39 5.11
CA GLU A 343 -11.38 -21.34 3.70
C GLU A 343 -10.18 -21.52 2.77
N TYR A 344 -9.02 -20.97 3.12
CA TYR A 344 -7.78 -21.15 2.35
C TYR A 344 -7.19 -22.54 2.57
N ALA A 345 -7.35 -23.10 3.77
CA ALA A 345 -7.01 -24.50 4.03
C ALA A 345 -7.85 -25.46 3.19
N ARG A 346 -9.16 -25.18 2.97
CA ARG A 346 -10.01 -25.96 2.06
C ARG A 346 -9.45 -25.95 0.63
N VAL A 347 -9.11 -24.77 0.09
CA VAL A 347 -8.54 -24.69 -1.27
C VAL A 347 -7.20 -25.40 -1.35
N PHE A 348 -6.33 -25.25 -0.34
CA PHE A 348 -5.05 -25.96 -0.31
C PHE A 348 -5.24 -27.48 -0.29
N ASN A 349 -6.25 -28.00 0.42
CA ASN A 349 -6.59 -29.42 0.41
C ASN A 349 -7.12 -29.88 -0.97
N LEU A 350 -7.88 -29.05 -1.68
CA LEU A 350 -8.28 -29.32 -3.06
C LEU A 350 -7.06 -29.33 -4.01
N MET A 351 -6.16 -28.37 -3.86
CA MET A 351 -4.92 -28.27 -4.63
C MET A 351 -4.00 -29.47 -4.40
N THR A 352 -3.97 -30.05 -3.20
CA THR A 352 -3.13 -31.21 -2.86
C THR A 352 -3.84 -32.55 -3.04
N GLY A 353 -5.13 -32.56 -3.41
CA GLY A 353 -5.93 -33.78 -3.55
C GLY A 353 -6.33 -34.45 -2.24
N ARG A 354 -6.14 -33.77 -1.10
CA ARG A 354 -6.55 -34.24 0.24
C ARG A 354 -8.06 -34.19 0.44
N CYS A 355 -8.76 -33.33 -0.31
CA CYS A 355 -10.22 -33.36 -0.42
C CYS A 355 -10.65 -33.29 -1.89
N ARG A 356 -11.91 -33.63 -2.14
CA ARG A 356 -12.52 -33.65 -3.47
C ARG A 356 -13.80 -32.83 -3.47
N ASP A 357 -14.08 -32.21 -4.60
CA ASP A 357 -15.31 -31.48 -4.88
C ASP A 357 -15.66 -31.77 -6.34
N SER A 358 -16.91 -32.14 -6.64
CA SER A 358 -17.32 -32.56 -7.98
C SER A 358 -17.22 -31.43 -9.02
N LEU A 359 -17.20 -30.18 -8.57
CA LEU A 359 -17.08 -29.00 -9.43
C LEU A 359 -15.62 -28.56 -9.60
N TYR A 360 -14.69 -29.11 -8.84
CA TYR A 360 -13.28 -28.71 -8.87
C TYR A 360 -12.41 -29.73 -9.59
N THR A 361 -11.69 -29.28 -10.61
CA THR A 361 -10.58 -30.02 -11.23
C THR A 361 -9.32 -29.17 -11.18
N LYS A 362 -8.16 -29.79 -10.95
CA LYS A 362 -6.86 -29.12 -11.02
C LYS A 362 -5.99 -29.71 -12.12
N ILE A 363 -5.11 -28.89 -12.68
CA ILE A 363 -3.96 -29.33 -13.47
C ILE A 363 -2.73 -28.62 -12.91
N THR A 364 -1.74 -29.41 -12.48
CA THR A 364 -0.44 -28.95 -11.98
C THR A 364 0.62 -29.05 -13.08
N CYS A 365 1.79 -28.47 -12.84
CA CYS A 365 2.85 -28.37 -13.85
C CYS A 365 2.33 -27.76 -15.18
N ALA A 366 1.44 -26.77 -15.07
CA ALA A 366 0.66 -26.28 -16.19
C ALA A 366 0.85 -24.79 -16.44
N THR A 367 1.04 -24.43 -17.72
CA THR A 367 1.10 -23.05 -18.19
C THR A 367 0.08 -22.81 -19.31
N VAL A 368 -0.46 -21.60 -19.37
CA VAL A 368 -1.25 -21.16 -20.52
C VAL A 368 -0.27 -20.70 -21.60
N GLU A 369 -0.42 -21.18 -22.83
CA GLU A 369 0.46 -20.83 -23.97
C GLU A 369 -0.18 -19.82 -24.91
N SER A 370 -1.50 -19.88 -25.06
CA SER A 370 -2.29 -18.90 -25.81
C SER A 370 -3.75 -18.95 -25.37
N VAL A 371 -4.44 -17.83 -25.59
CA VAL A 371 -5.86 -17.70 -25.36
C VAL A 371 -6.52 -17.36 -26.69
N ASN A 372 -7.68 -17.94 -26.96
CA ASN A 372 -8.56 -17.60 -28.07
C ASN A 372 -9.96 -17.32 -27.50
N GLU A 373 -10.90 -16.92 -28.35
CA GLU A 373 -12.25 -16.61 -27.91
C GLU A 373 -12.94 -17.84 -27.27
N GLY A 374 -13.03 -17.85 -25.94
CA GLY A 374 -13.65 -18.92 -25.15
C GLY A 374 -12.86 -20.24 -25.09
N SER A 375 -11.58 -20.26 -25.50
CA SER A 375 -10.71 -21.43 -25.33
C SER A 375 -9.27 -21.04 -24.97
N VAL A 376 -8.60 -21.85 -24.15
CA VAL A 376 -7.18 -21.69 -23.79
C VAL A 376 -6.41 -22.94 -24.18
N LEU A 377 -5.20 -22.74 -24.70
CA LEU A 377 -4.21 -23.80 -24.88
C LEU A 377 -3.36 -23.93 -23.62
N ILE A 378 -3.48 -25.06 -22.92
CA ILE A 378 -2.72 -25.38 -21.70
C ILE A 378 -1.61 -26.37 -22.06
N LYS A 379 -0.38 -26.04 -21.67
CA LYS A 379 0.77 -26.93 -21.73
C LYS A 379 1.00 -27.60 -20.39
N THR A 380 1.23 -28.90 -20.43
CA THR A 380 1.56 -29.75 -19.28
C THR A 380 2.77 -30.63 -19.62
N ALA A 381 3.27 -31.40 -18.66
CA ALA A 381 4.31 -32.39 -18.92
C ALA A 381 3.86 -33.48 -19.92
N GLN A 382 2.55 -33.76 -20.01
CA GLN A 382 1.97 -34.76 -20.90
C GLN A 382 1.68 -34.24 -22.32
N GLY A 383 1.90 -32.95 -22.57
CA GLY A 383 1.62 -32.29 -23.84
C GLY A 383 0.69 -31.09 -23.70
N THR A 384 0.16 -30.63 -24.83
CA THR A 384 -0.76 -29.49 -24.90
C THR A 384 -2.21 -29.96 -25.05
N SER A 385 -3.13 -29.26 -24.41
CA SER A 385 -4.57 -29.52 -24.48
C SER A 385 -5.34 -28.21 -24.60
N THR A 386 -6.47 -28.24 -25.32
CA THR A 386 -7.34 -27.08 -25.46
C THR A 386 -8.53 -27.24 -24.52
N GLU A 387 -8.78 -26.22 -23.71
CA GLU A 387 -9.86 -26.18 -22.73
C GLU A 387 -10.80 -25.02 -23.01
N HIS A 388 -12.10 -25.31 -23.06
CA HIS A 388 -13.13 -24.29 -23.22
C HIS A 388 -13.49 -23.66 -21.88
N PHE A 389 -13.78 -22.37 -21.91
CA PHE A 389 -14.18 -21.61 -20.73
C PHE A 389 -15.27 -20.59 -21.07
N GLU A 390 -16.08 -20.31 -20.06
CA GLU A 390 -16.93 -19.12 -20.04
C GLU A 390 -16.12 -17.90 -19.62
N ILE A 391 -15.31 -18.04 -18.56
CA ILE A 391 -14.43 -16.98 -18.06
C ILE A 391 -13.04 -17.55 -17.74
N LEU A 392 -12.00 -16.83 -18.14
CA LEU A 392 -10.61 -17.06 -17.72
C LEU A 392 -10.23 -16.02 -16.66
N CYS A 393 -10.02 -16.48 -15.43
CA CYS A 393 -9.63 -15.64 -14.30
C CYS A 393 -8.14 -15.82 -13.99
N ILE A 394 -7.33 -14.82 -14.34
CA ILE A 394 -5.86 -14.83 -14.20
C ILE A 394 -5.47 -14.18 -12.88
N CYS A 395 -5.14 -15.00 -11.88
CA CYS A 395 -4.81 -14.58 -10.52
C CYS A 395 -3.31 -14.76 -10.21
N ILE A 396 -2.43 -14.20 -11.05
CA ILE A 396 -0.96 -14.35 -10.95
C ILE A 396 -0.26 -13.18 -10.23
N GLY A 397 -1.05 -12.31 -9.60
CA GLY A 397 -0.60 -11.20 -8.78
C GLY A 397 -0.64 -9.85 -9.49
N LYS A 398 -0.28 -8.81 -8.72
CA LYS A 398 -0.21 -7.42 -9.16
C LYS A 398 1.20 -6.86 -8.96
N GLU A 399 1.50 -5.78 -9.67
CA GLU A 399 2.73 -5.01 -9.53
C GLU A 399 2.45 -3.51 -9.45
N SER A 400 3.49 -2.77 -9.04
CA SER A 400 3.48 -1.31 -9.04
C SER A 400 3.85 -0.82 -10.43
N ASP A 401 2.97 -0.03 -11.04
CA ASP A 401 3.23 0.64 -12.31
C ASP A 401 3.83 2.03 -12.06
N LEU A 402 5.00 2.25 -12.66
CA LEU A 402 5.77 3.50 -12.58
C LEU A 402 5.85 4.22 -13.93
N SER A 403 4.98 3.90 -14.88
CA SER A 403 4.97 4.49 -16.22
C SER A 403 4.85 6.01 -16.23
N MET A 404 4.42 6.63 -15.13
CA MET A 404 4.38 8.09 -14.99
C MET A 404 5.75 8.72 -14.79
N LEU A 405 6.78 7.99 -14.37
CA LEU A 405 8.14 8.54 -14.26
C LEU A 405 8.73 8.71 -15.67
N ALA A 406 9.18 9.93 -15.99
CA ALA A 406 9.77 10.22 -17.30
C ALA A 406 11.12 9.50 -17.50
N ASP A 407 11.86 9.32 -16.40
CA ASP A 407 13.14 8.64 -16.35
C ASP A 407 13.02 7.31 -15.59
N LYS A 408 14.01 6.44 -15.75
CA LYS A 408 14.08 5.17 -15.01
C LYS A 408 14.80 5.40 -13.69
N TYR A 409 14.15 4.97 -12.61
CA TYR A 409 14.68 5.06 -11.25
C TYR A 409 14.73 3.68 -10.62
N THR A 410 15.75 3.47 -9.80
CA THR A 410 15.88 2.30 -8.95
C THR A 410 15.84 2.71 -7.49
N PHE A 411 15.44 1.79 -6.63
CA PHE A 411 15.25 2.06 -5.22
C PHE A 411 16.04 1.06 -4.39
N GLN A 412 16.74 1.59 -3.40
CA GLN A 412 17.27 0.81 -2.29
C GLN A 412 16.48 1.20 -1.04
N ASP A 413 15.82 0.21 -0.47
CA ASP A 413 14.91 0.39 0.66
C ASP A 413 13.77 1.37 0.34
N TYR A 414 13.80 2.56 0.93
CA TYR A 414 12.82 3.62 0.72
C TYR A 414 13.34 4.76 -0.16
N TYR A 415 14.62 4.70 -0.55
CA TYR A 415 15.37 5.79 -1.15
C TYR A 415 15.66 5.50 -2.62
N CYS A 416 15.55 6.52 -3.47
CA CYS A 416 15.97 6.41 -4.86
C CYS A 416 17.50 6.52 -4.95
N ASN A 417 18.10 5.68 -5.79
CA ASN A 417 19.56 5.66 -6.00
C ASN A 417 20.03 6.83 -6.86
N GLU A 418 19.19 7.28 -7.78
CA GLU A 418 19.55 8.31 -8.76
C GLU A 418 19.17 9.73 -8.31
N ASP A 419 18.20 9.90 -7.41
CA ASP A 419 17.74 11.21 -6.95
C ASP A 419 17.34 11.19 -5.46
N SER A 420 18.10 11.91 -4.63
CA SER A 420 17.87 12.02 -3.18
C SER A 420 16.54 12.66 -2.77
N SER A 421 15.81 13.26 -3.70
CA SER A 421 14.50 13.89 -3.48
C SER A 421 13.32 13.00 -3.89
N LEU A 422 13.57 11.78 -4.39
CA LEU A 422 12.58 10.77 -4.73
C LEU A 422 12.62 9.60 -3.74
N PHE A 423 11.46 9.24 -3.21
CA PHE A 423 11.30 8.16 -2.23
C PHE A 423 10.22 7.17 -2.68
N CYS A 424 10.24 5.97 -2.10
CA CYS A 424 9.16 4.99 -2.26
C CYS A 424 8.75 4.40 -0.91
N ILE A 425 7.48 4.03 -0.78
CA ILE A 425 6.94 3.34 0.41
C ILE A 425 5.93 2.26 0.02
N GLY A 426 5.60 1.37 0.95
CA GLY A 426 4.64 0.30 0.73
C GLY A 426 5.15 -0.77 -0.22
N SER A 427 4.29 -1.28 -1.10
CA SER A 427 4.63 -2.45 -1.91
C SER A 427 5.77 -2.26 -2.89
N LEU A 428 6.09 -1.01 -3.27
CA LEU A 428 7.24 -0.68 -4.11
C LEU A 428 8.56 -0.87 -3.34
N ALA A 429 8.56 -0.57 -2.04
CA ALA A 429 9.65 -0.86 -1.12
C ALA A 429 9.58 -2.29 -0.53
N GLU A 430 8.74 -3.16 -1.11
CA GLU A 430 8.47 -4.54 -0.70
C GLU A 430 7.69 -4.72 0.63
N ASP A 431 7.19 -3.63 1.23
CA ASP A 431 6.30 -3.70 2.39
C ASP A 431 4.88 -4.10 1.93
N HIS A 432 4.56 -5.39 2.04
CA HIS A 432 3.31 -5.96 1.53
C HIS A 432 2.14 -5.98 2.53
N PHE A 433 2.40 -5.74 3.81
CA PHE A 433 1.39 -5.71 4.86
C PHE A 433 1.27 -4.31 5.45
N VAL A 434 0.05 -3.90 5.80
CA VAL A 434 -0.24 -2.58 6.39
C VAL A 434 0.63 -2.33 7.62
N ARG A 435 0.73 -3.30 8.52
CA ARG A 435 1.57 -3.22 9.72
C ARG A 435 3.04 -2.84 9.45
N TYR A 436 3.63 -3.29 8.33
CA TYR A 436 5.03 -3.04 8.02
C TYR A 436 5.22 -1.71 7.27
N LEU A 437 4.34 -1.39 6.32
CA LEU A 437 4.48 -0.16 5.53
C LEU A 437 4.37 1.13 6.36
N ILE A 438 3.82 1.05 7.59
CA ILE A 438 3.74 2.21 8.49
C ILE A 438 5.14 2.57 8.99
N GLY A 439 5.96 1.59 9.35
CA GLY A 439 7.35 1.85 9.72
C GLY A 439 8.14 2.44 8.55
N GLY A 440 7.93 1.93 7.32
CA GLY A 440 8.51 2.56 6.13
C GLY A 440 8.03 4.00 5.88
N ALA A 441 6.75 4.29 6.10
CA ALA A 441 6.22 5.65 6.05
C ALA A 441 6.85 6.56 7.12
N MET A 442 7.10 6.03 8.31
CA MET A 442 7.74 6.75 9.39
C MET A 442 9.22 7.04 9.08
N GLU A 443 9.96 6.07 8.53
CA GLU A 443 11.36 6.23 8.11
C GLU A 443 11.49 7.30 7.03
N VAL A 444 10.62 7.29 6.02
CA VAL A 444 10.58 8.35 5.01
C VAL A 444 10.21 9.70 5.63
N ALA A 445 9.26 9.75 6.58
CA ALA A 445 8.92 10.98 7.28
C ALA A 445 10.12 11.57 8.05
N ARG A 446 10.93 10.73 8.73
CA ARG A 446 12.19 11.14 9.38
C ARG A 446 13.11 11.84 8.38
N SER A 447 13.41 11.15 7.28
CA SER A 447 14.29 11.69 6.24
C SER A 447 13.77 12.98 5.63
N LEU A 448 12.45 13.11 5.43
CA LEU A 448 11.85 14.35 4.94
C LEU A 448 11.95 15.51 5.93
N MET A 449 11.91 15.25 7.24
CA MET A 449 12.01 16.25 8.32
C MET A 449 13.42 16.77 8.57
N TYR A 450 14.46 15.95 8.41
CA TYR A 450 15.85 16.35 8.63
C TYR A 450 16.61 16.73 7.36
N SER A 451 16.03 16.50 6.17
CA SER A 451 16.63 16.89 4.88
C SER A 451 16.12 18.26 4.38
N CYS A 452 15.75 19.18 5.28
CA CYS A 452 15.22 20.50 4.94
C CYS A 452 16.22 21.62 5.22
#